data_AF-A0A3P9LQE8-F1
#
_entry.id   AF-A0A3P9LQE8-F1
#
_cell.length_a   1.000
_cell.length_b   1.000
_cell.length_c   1.000
_cell.angle_alpha   90.00
_cell.angle_beta   90.00
_cell.angle_gamma   90.00
#
_symmetry.space_group_name_H-M   'P 1'
#
loop_
_entity.id
_entity.type
_entity.pdbx_description
1 polymer ?
#
loop_
_entity_poly.entity_id
_entity_poly.type
_entity_poly.pdbx_seq_one_letter_code
_entity_poly.pdbx_strand_id
1 'polypeptide(L)'
;MPLLCISLLALLFLPPSLSCDSSKANVLRENFRAVGKTLLDNAKKDINASLSDFSCLSLKKKLPACTANPNEANSVNTLLILACKIQNLDLPQTNLLAKTIQGSIDCPCPTKSPDRQHITNQGKKKRTRRMSGRKMNRKRCRAMAILQNMTQCYEILNSLSMDT
;
A
#
# COMPACT_ATOMS: atom_id res chain seq x y z
N MET A 1 39.81 13.97 -22.39
CA MET A 1 38.36 13.65 -22.47
C MET A 1 37.96 12.72 -21.32
N PRO A 2 37.45 13.23 -20.19
CA PRO A 2 37.01 12.42 -19.04
C PRO A 2 35.50 12.51 -18.74
N LEU A 3 34.73 13.25 -19.56
CA LEU A 3 33.34 13.64 -19.23
C LEU A 3 32.30 12.52 -19.46
N LEU A 4 32.62 11.48 -20.23
CA LEU A 4 31.68 10.39 -20.52
C LEU A 4 31.59 9.34 -19.39
N CYS A 5 32.61 9.22 -18.54
CA CYS A 5 32.63 8.24 -17.45
C CYS A 5 31.73 8.64 -16.26
N ILE A 6 31.43 9.94 -16.10
CA ILE A 6 30.61 10.46 -14.99
C ILE A 6 29.11 10.25 -15.27
N SER A 7 28.69 10.22 -16.55
CA SER A 7 27.28 10.02 -16.93
C SER A 7 26.76 8.60 -16.65
N LEU A 8 27.61 7.56 -16.73
CA LEU A 8 27.18 6.19 -16.42
C LEU A 8 26.99 5.94 -14.93
N LEU A 9 27.81 6.56 -14.07
CA LEU A 9 27.68 6.40 -12.62
C LEU A 9 26.38 7.02 -12.08
N ALA A 10 25.88 8.10 -12.68
CA ALA A 10 24.61 8.70 -12.30
C ALA A 10 23.40 7.78 -12.52
N LEU A 11 23.46 6.88 -13.53
CA LEU A 11 22.41 5.89 -13.78
C LEU A 11 22.36 4.81 -12.68
N LEU A 12 23.49 4.46 -12.06
CA LEU A 12 23.53 3.51 -10.93
C LEU A 12 22.95 4.10 -9.64
N PHE A 13 22.86 5.43 -9.54
CA PHE A 13 22.21 6.12 -8.43
C PHE A 13 20.74 6.48 -8.71
N LEU A 14 20.18 6.05 -9.85
CA LEU A 14 18.74 6.19 -10.09
C LEU A 14 18.01 5.42 -8.98
N PRO A 15 17.08 6.08 -8.24
CA PRO A 15 16.26 5.40 -7.27
C PRO A 15 15.61 4.17 -7.93
N PRO A 16 15.67 2.97 -7.33
CA PRO A 16 15.03 1.78 -7.88
C PRO A 16 13.51 1.93 -8.08
N SER A 17 12.92 3.00 -7.53
CA SER A 17 11.55 3.45 -7.82
C SER A 17 11.30 3.99 -9.24
N LEU A 18 12.34 4.31 -10.03
CA LEU A 18 12.19 4.77 -11.43
C LEU A 18 12.09 3.62 -12.45
N SER A 19 12.42 2.38 -12.05
CA SER A 19 12.38 1.20 -12.92
C SER A 19 11.13 0.32 -12.68
N CYS A 20 10.15 0.80 -11.91
CA CYS A 20 8.90 0.07 -11.69
C CYS A 20 8.06 0.06 -12.96
N ASP A 21 8.32 -0.94 -13.78
CA ASP A 21 7.63 -1.16 -15.04
C ASP A 21 6.19 -1.64 -14.80
N SER A 22 5.25 -1.11 -15.58
CA SER A 22 3.82 -1.45 -15.48
C SER A 22 3.51 -2.88 -15.95
N SER A 23 4.49 -3.58 -16.53
CA SER A 23 4.40 -4.95 -17.05
C SER A 23 4.09 -6.03 -16.00
N LYS A 24 3.93 -5.67 -14.72
CA LYS A 24 3.62 -6.60 -13.61
C LYS A 24 2.13 -6.90 -13.41
N ALA A 25 1.25 -6.33 -14.23
CA ALA A 25 -0.19 -6.49 -14.07
C ALA A 25 -0.66 -7.96 -14.15
N ASN A 26 -0.16 -8.74 -15.10
CA ASN A 26 -0.52 -10.16 -15.25
C ASN A 26 -0.10 -10.99 -14.04
N VAL A 27 1.15 -10.82 -13.57
CA VAL A 27 1.65 -11.46 -12.34
C VAL A 27 0.78 -11.09 -11.14
N LEU A 28 0.36 -9.82 -11.06
CA LEU A 28 -0.50 -9.35 -9.98
C LEU A 28 -1.89 -9.99 -10.02
N ARG A 29 -2.47 -10.17 -11.21
CA ARG A 29 -3.76 -10.86 -11.41
C ARG A 29 -3.66 -12.33 -11.03
N GLU A 30 -2.63 -13.03 -11.51
CA GLU A 30 -2.39 -14.45 -11.23
C GLU A 30 -2.22 -14.68 -9.73
N ASN A 31 -1.35 -13.91 -9.08
CA ASN A 31 -1.13 -14.00 -7.64
C ASN A 31 -2.38 -13.59 -6.84
N PHE A 32 -3.16 -12.63 -7.32
CA PHE A 32 -4.43 -12.27 -6.70
C PHE A 32 -5.46 -13.40 -6.78
N ARG A 33 -5.60 -14.06 -7.94
CA ARG A 33 -6.47 -15.22 -8.12
C ARG A 33 -6.00 -16.41 -7.27
N ALA A 34 -4.69 -16.66 -7.23
CA ALA A 34 -4.13 -17.80 -6.52
C ALA A 34 -4.23 -17.66 -5.00
N VAL A 35 -3.90 -16.49 -4.45
CA VAL A 35 -3.77 -16.32 -2.99
C VAL A 35 -4.27 -14.95 -2.51
N GLY A 36 -4.04 -13.88 -3.27
CA GLY A 36 -4.28 -12.50 -2.84
C GLY A 36 -5.75 -12.20 -2.49
N LYS A 37 -6.72 -12.78 -3.20
CA LYS A 37 -8.15 -12.62 -2.92
C LYS A 37 -8.51 -13.15 -1.54
N THR A 38 -8.11 -14.39 -1.24
CA THR A 38 -8.34 -15.00 0.08
C THR A 38 -7.65 -14.22 1.20
N LEU A 39 -6.42 -13.75 0.97
CA LEU A 39 -5.72 -12.91 1.95
C LEU A 39 -6.43 -11.57 2.19
N LEU A 40 -6.94 -10.94 1.13
CA LEU A 40 -7.70 -9.69 1.20
C LEU A 40 -9.00 -9.86 2.01
N ASP A 41 -9.75 -10.92 1.72
CA ASP A 41 -11.02 -11.20 2.39
C ASP A 41 -10.83 -11.58 3.87
N ASN A 42 -9.81 -12.40 4.17
CA ASN A 42 -9.44 -12.74 5.55
C ASN A 42 -9.01 -11.49 6.32
N ALA A 43 -8.16 -10.64 5.74
CA ALA A 43 -7.73 -9.40 6.38
C ALA A 43 -8.93 -8.48 6.69
N LYS A 44 -9.89 -8.36 5.76
CA LYS A 44 -11.13 -7.59 5.97
C LYS A 44 -11.94 -8.20 7.12
N LYS A 45 -12.16 -9.51 7.11
CA LYS A 45 -12.92 -10.23 8.14
C LYS A 45 -12.30 -10.07 9.52
N ASP A 46 -10.99 -10.29 9.66
CA ASP A 46 -10.27 -10.24 10.93
C ASP A 46 -10.24 -8.83 11.51
N ILE A 47 -10.03 -7.82 10.65
CA ILE A 47 -10.06 -6.41 11.05
C ILE A 47 -11.47 -6.00 11.49
N ASN A 48 -12.49 -6.42 10.75
CA ASN A 48 -13.88 -6.11 11.08
C ASN A 48 -14.29 -6.75 12.41
N ALA A 49 -13.96 -8.02 12.62
CA ALA A 49 -14.17 -8.72 13.89
C ALA A 49 -13.45 -8.00 15.05
N SER A 50 -12.27 -7.44 14.79
CA SER A 50 -11.48 -6.69 15.77
C SER A 50 -11.95 -5.26 16.01
N LEU A 51 -12.80 -4.69 15.15
CA LEU A 51 -13.29 -3.32 15.27
C LEU A 51 -14.55 -3.23 16.15
N SER A 52 -15.33 -4.29 16.24
CA SER A 52 -16.58 -4.35 17.02
C SER A 52 -17.43 -3.08 16.79
N ASP A 53 -17.70 -2.28 17.82
CA ASP A 53 -18.54 -1.06 17.78
C ASP A 53 -17.78 0.24 17.49
N PHE A 54 -16.49 0.16 17.14
CA PHE A 54 -15.70 1.36 16.91
C PHE A 54 -16.02 2.00 15.55
N SER A 55 -16.66 3.17 15.57
CA SER A 55 -16.95 3.92 14.35
C SER A 55 -15.69 4.48 13.66
N CYS A 56 -15.52 4.15 12.38
CA CYS A 56 -14.44 4.64 11.52
C CYS A 56 -14.72 6.00 10.85
N LEU A 57 -15.86 6.63 11.12
CA LEU A 57 -16.34 7.88 10.47
C LEU A 57 -15.35 9.06 10.54
N SER A 58 -14.38 9.02 11.46
CA SER A 58 -13.41 10.11 11.68
C SER A 58 -12.14 10.05 10.80
N LEU A 59 -11.95 9.02 9.96
CA LEU A 59 -10.74 8.93 9.11
C LEU A 59 -10.95 9.54 7.71
N LYS A 60 -10.94 10.87 7.63
CA LYS A 60 -10.86 11.61 6.35
C LYS A 60 -9.44 11.65 5.79
N LYS A 61 -8.82 10.50 5.48
CA LYS A 61 -7.50 10.48 4.84
C LYS A 61 -7.64 10.16 3.35
N LYS A 62 -7.16 11.06 2.50
CA LYS A 62 -7.14 10.87 1.04
C LYS A 62 -6.23 9.68 0.71
N LEU A 63 -6.84 8.55 0.35
CA LEU A 63 -6.15 7.43 -0.27
C LEU A 63 -6.03 7.70 -1.78
N PRO A 64 -4.97 7.20 -2.45
CA PRO A 64 -4.90 7.27 -3.90
C PRO A 64 -6.12 6.53 -4.46
N ALA A 65 -6.81 7.13 -5.42
CA ALA A 65 -7.89 6.46 -6.12
C ALA A 65 -7.29 5.58 -7.21
N CYS A 66 -7.85 4.39 -7.40
CA CYS A 66 -7.55 3.58 -8.56
C CYS A 66 -8.34 4.09 -9.75
N THR A 67 -7.67 4.31 -10.88
CA THR A 67 -8.32 4.71 -12.13
C THR A 67 -7.91 3.75 -13.24
N ALA A 68 -8.86 3.46 -14.13
CA ALA A 68 -8.59 2.72 -15.34
C ALA A 68 -7.59 3.51 -16.21
N ASN A 69 -6.58 2.81 -16.71
CA ASN A 69 -5.59 3.33 -17.67
C ASN A 69 -5.30 2.19 -18.65
N PRO A 70 -5.26 2.45 -19.97
CA PRO A 70 -4.95 1.44 -20.99
C PRO A 70 -3.72 0.57 -20.68
N ASN A 71 -2.69 1.16 -20.07
CA ASN A 71 -1.42 0.45 -19.80
C ASN A 71 -1.36 -0.15 -18.39
N GLU A 72 -2.46 -0.10 -17.62
CA GLU A 72 -2.62 -0.71 -16.28
C GLU A 72 -1.66 -0.17 -15.20
N ALA A 73 -0.72 0.70 -15.58
CA ALA A 73 0.31 1.29 -14.73
C ALA A 73 -0.27 1.97 -13.49
N ASN A 74 -1.39 2.68 -13.64
CA ASN A 74 -2.05 3.35 -12.52
C ASN A 74 -2.56 2.35 -11.48
N SER A 75 -3.14 1.22 -11.91
CA SER A 75 -3.64 0.18 -11.02
C SER A 75 -2.50 -0.50 -10.27
N VAL A 76 -1.45 -0.90 -11.00
CA VAL A 76 -0.25 -1.54 -10.42
C VAL A 76 0.44 -0.62 -9.41
N ASN A 77 0.70 0.64 -9.79
CA ASN A 77 1.32 1.62 -8.91
C ASN A 77 0.45 1.94 -7.68
N THR A 78 -0.87 2.05 -7.87
CA THR A 78 -1.80 2.28 -6.75
C THR A 78 -1.78 1.10 -5.78
N LEU A 79 -1.79 -0.14 -6.27
CA LEU A 79 -1.71 -1.34 -5.45
C LEU A 79 -0.38 -1.40 -4.67
N LEU A 80 0.75 -1.06 -5.29
CA LEU A 80 2.04 -0.93 -4.59
C LEU A 80 1.96 0.10 -3.46
N ILE A 81 1.47 1.31 -3.76
CA ILE A 81 1.34 2.40 -2.77
C ILE A 81 0.44 1.97 -1.60
N LEU A 82 -0.68 1.30 -1.90
CA LEU A 82 -1.62 0.81 -0.88
C LEU A 82 -0.98 -0.31 -0.03
N ALA A 83 -0.27 -1.25 -0.64
CA ALA A 83 0.44 -2.32 0.06
C ALA A 83 1.51 -1.76 1.00
N CYS A 84 2.31 -0.82 0.52
CA CYS A 84 3.28 -0.11 1.35
C CYS A 84 2.60 0.66 2.48
N LYS A 85 1.47 1.31 2.22
CA LYS A 85 0.73 2.05 3.26
C LYS A 85 0.15 1.15 4.34
N ILE A 86 -0.34 -0.05 3.99
CA ILE A 86 -0.95 -0.98 4.95
C ILE A 86 0.13 -1.72 5.76
N GLN A 87 1.25 -2.08 5.14
CA GLN A 87 2.43 -2.64 5.82
C GLN A 87 2.94 -1.70 6.92
N ASN A 88 3.03 -0.40 6.63
CA ASN A 88 3.40 0.65 7.58
C ASN A 88 2.39 0.87 8.74
N LEU A 89 1.27 0.14 8.78
CA LEU A 89 0.37 0.14 9.92
C LEU A 89 0.77 -0.89 10.98
N ASP A 90 1.67 -1.83 10.65
CA ASP A 90 2.15 -2.91 11.53
C ASP A 90 0.99 -3.75 12.08
N LEU A 91 0.04 -4.11 11.21
CA LEU A 91 -1.09 -4.97 11.55
C LEU A 91 -0.82 -6.40 11.07
N PRO A 92 -0.71 -7.38 11.99
CA PRO A 92 -0.45 -8.78 11.62
C PRO A 92 -1.40 -9.32 10.54
N GLN A 93 -2.68 -8.93 10.61
CA GLN A 93 -3.74 -9.34 9.69
C GLN A 93 -3.45 -8.98 8.23
N THR A 94 -2.61 -7.97 7.98
CA THR A 94 -2.38 -7.40 6.64
C THR A 94 -0.98 -7.67 6.10
N ASN A 95 -0.09 -8.21 6.93
CA ASN A 95 1.33 -8.34 6.60
C ASN A 95 1.57 -9.28 5.42
N LEU A 96 0.91 -10.44 5.41
CA LEU A 96 1.08 -11.41 4.34
C LEU A 96 0.55 -10.86 3.01
N LEU A 97 -0.65 -10.28 3.01
CA LEU A 97 -1.22 -9.60 1.83
C LEU A 97 -0.28 -8.54 1.27
N ALA A 98 0.23 -7.64 2.12
CA ALA A 98 1.11 -6.56 1.69
C ALA A 98 2.41 -7.10 1.07
N LYS A 99 3.01 -8.13 1.67
CA LYS A 99 4.19 -8.80 1.13
C LYS A 99 3.93 -9.50 -0.19
N THR A 100 2.79 -10.19 -0.34
CA THR A 100 2.40 -10.85 -1.58
C THR A 100 2.25 -9.83 -2.72
N ILE A 101 1.58 -8.69 -2.47
CA ILE A 101 1.44 -7.61 -3.46
C ILE A 101 2.81 -7.02 -3.80
N GLN A 102 3.59 -6.64 -2.78
CA GLN A 102 4.90 -6.05 -2.99
C GLN A 102 5.83 -6.98 -3.76
N GLY A 103 5.86 -8.28 -3.42
CA GLY A 103 6.67 -9.28 -4.10
C GLY A 103 6.21 -9.60 -5.53
N SER A 104 4.92 -9.43 -5.82
CA SER A 104 4.40 -9.59 -7.19
C SER A 104 4.86 -8.47 -8.12
N ILE A 105 4.96 -7.26 -7.57
CA ILE A 105 5.41 -6.07 -8.31
C ILE A 105 6.94 -6.01 -8.34
N ASP A 106 7.58 -6.53 -7.29
CA ASP A 106 9.03 -6.54 -7.09
C ASP A 106 9.63 -5.13 -7.13
N CYS A 107 8.97 -4.22 -6.41
CA CYS A 107 9.34 -2.82 -6.35
C CYS A 107 9.52 -2.34 -4.91
N PRO A 108 10.48 -1.43 -4.66
CA PRO A 108 10.62 -0.80 -3.37
C PRO A 108 9.39 0.07 -3.09
N CYS A 109 9.03 0.17 -1.82
CA CYS A 109 8.02 1.12 -1.41
C CYS A 109 8.48 2.55 -1.70
N PRO A 110 7.64 3.41 -2.31
CA PRO A 110 8.02 4.78 -2.55
C PRO A 110 8.31 5.46 -1.20
N THR A 111 9.54 5.94 -1.06
CA THR A 111 9.94 6.78 0.07
C THR A 111 9.03 7.99 0.09
N LYS A 112 8.48 8.34 1.26
CA LYS A 112 7.72 9.58 1.39
C LYS A 112 8.63 10.74 0.98
N SER A 113 8.06 11.72 0.28
CA SER A 113 8.59 13.09 0.15
C SER A 113 9.28 13.56 1.44
N PRO A 114 10.38 14.34 1.37
CA PRO A 114 11.06 14.91 2.52
C PRO A 114 10.21 16.02 3.15
N ASP A 115 9.06 15.64 3.70
CA ASP A 115 8.18 16.56 4.41
C ASP A 115 7.64 15.90 5.69
N ARG A 116 8.60 15.34 6.43
CA ARG A 116 8.48 15.20 7.87
C ARG A 116 9.68 15.87 8.49
N GLN A 117 9.60 17.20 8.59
CA GLN A 117 10.24 17.87 9.72
C GLN A 117 9.81 17.10 10.98
N HIS A 118 10.79 16.44 11.58
CA HIS A 118 10.70 15.85 12.90
C HIS A 118 10.43 16.98 13.90
N ILE A 119 9.16 17.31 14.15
CA ILE A 119 8.80 18.05 15.35
C ILE A 119 8.84 17.05 16.50
N THR A 120 10.02 16.88 17.08
CA THR A 120 10.23 16.18 18.35
C THR A 120 9.65 17.03 19.48
N ASN A 121 8.34 16.95 19.69
CA ASN A 121 7.76 17.40 20.94
C ASN A 121 8.02 16.34 22.01
N GLN A 122 9.23 16.40 22.60
CA GLN A 122 9.48 15.82 23.91
C GLN A 122 8.59 16.57 24.92
N GLY A 123 7.50 15.94 25.36
CA GLY A 123 6.61 16.60 26.31
C GLY A 123 5.36 15.82 26.67
N LYS A 124 5.44 15.17 27.84
CA LYS A 124 4.37 14.88 28.81
C LYS A 124 3.49 13.61 28.65
N LYS A 125 3.78 12.73 29.62
CA LYS A 125 2.88 12.06 30.59
C LYS A 125 2.12 10.80 30.16
N LYS A 126 2.39 9.75 30.96
CA LYS A 126 1.67 8.49 31.12
C LYS A 126 0.17 8.66 30.87
N ARG A 127 -0.31 8.26 29.68
CA ARG A 127 -1.73 8.00 29.42
C ARG A 127 -1.94 6.51 29.19
N THR A 128 -2.42 5.91 30.27
CA THR A 128 -3.04 4.61 30.49
C THR A 128 -3.72 3.96 29.28
N ARG A 129 -3.63 2.62 29.23
CA ARG A 129 -4.12 1.62 28.24
C ARG A 129 -5.35 1.96 27.36
N ARG A 130 -6.25 2.87 27.75
CA ARG A 130 -7.41 3.28 26.91
C ARG A 130 -6.99 4.03 25.63
N MET A 131 -5.90 4.79 25.64
CA MET A 131 -5.41 5.45 24.42
C MET A 131 -4.78 4.47 23.41
N SER A 132 -4.21 3.35 23.87
CA SER A 132 -3.60 2.37 22.97
C SER A 132 -4.66 1.62 22.16
N GLY A 133 -5.78 1.24 22.78
CA GLY A 133 -6.93 0.64 22.10
C GLY A 133 -7.53 1.57 21.03
N ARG A 134 -7.77 2.84 21.35
CA ARG A 134 -8.26 3.83 20.37
C ARG A 134 -7.27 4.06 19.23
N LYS A 135 -5.96 4.11 19.52
CA LYS A 135 -4.91 4.23 18.49
C LYS A 135 -4.87 2.99 17.59
N MET A 136 -5.03 1.80 18.16
CA MET A 136 -5.10 0.54 17.41
C MET A 136 -6.35 0.50 16.52
N ASN A 137 -7.51 0.87 17.04
CA ASN A 137 -8.74 0.92 16.24
C ASN A 137 -8.64 1.94 15.09
N ARG A 138 -7.97 3.08 15.29
CA ARG A 138 -7.66 4.00 14.18
C ARG A 138 -6.76 3.37 13.11
N LYS A 139 -5.76 2.56 13.50
CA LYS A 139 -4.94 1.78 12.54
C LYS A 139 -5.82 0.79 11.78
N ARG A 140 -6.68 0.04 12.48
CA ARG A 140 -7.64 -0.92 11.89
C ARG A 140 -8.61 -0.26 10.91
N CYS A 141 -9.22 0.87 11.27
CA CYS A 141 -10.06 1.63 10.35
C CYS A 141 -9.30 2.08 9.10
N ARG A 142 -8.05 2.53 9.27
CA ARG A 142 -7.21 2.93 8.14
C ARG A 142 -6.89 1.75 7.24
N ALA A 143 -6.62 0.58 7.82
CA ALA A 143 -6.40 -0.64 7.07
C ALA A 143 -7.67 -1.07 6.32
N MET A 144 -8.84 -1.02 6.94
CA MET A 144 -10.11 -1.33 6.29
C MET A 144 -10.36 -0.46 5.05
N ALA A 145 -10.12 0.86 5.16
CA ALA A 145 -10.23 1.76 4.02
C ALA A 145 -9.22 1.44 2.90
N ILE A 146 -7.99 1.02 3.25
CA ILE A 146 -7.01 0.58 2.26
C ILE A 146 -7.47 -0.72 1.58
N LEU A 147 -7.98 -1.70 2.33
CA LEU A 147 -8.45 -2.98 1.78
C LEU A 147 -9.65 -2.80 0.85
N GLN A 148 -10.56 -1.87 1.16
CA GLN A 148 -11.66 -1.48 0.25
C GLN A 148 -11.12 -0.92 -1.06
N ASN A 149 -10.13 -0.02 -0.99
CA ASN A 149 -9.53 0.58 -2.17
C ASN A 149 -8.72 -0.45 -3.00
N MET A 150 -8.03 -1.38 -2.32
CA MET A 150 -7.39 -2.53 -2.99
C MET A 150 -8.43 -3.40 -3.73
N THR A 151 -9.59 -3.65 -3.10
CA THR A 151 -10.69 -4.41 -3.74
C THR A 151 -11.08 -3.74 -5.05
N GLN A 152 -11.37 -2.44 -5.02
CA GLN A 152 -11.73 -1.65 -6.20
C GLN A 152 -10.61 -1.64 -7.26
N CYS A 153 -9.35 -1.54 -6.84
CA CYS A 153 -8.21 -1.62 -7.77
C CYS A 153 -8.15 -2.96 -8.49
N TYR A 154 -8.34 -4.07 -7.77
CA TYR A 154 -8.34 -5.39 -8.39
C TYR A 154 -9.54 -5.60 -9.32
N GLU A 155 -10.71 -5.06 -9.00
CA GLU A 155 -11.87 -5.08 -9.89
C GLU A 155 -11.57 -4.36 -11.21
N ILE A 156 -11.03 -3.13 -11.14
CA ILE A 156 -10.63 -2.35 -12.32
C ILE A 156 -9.51 -3.06 -13.10
N LEU A 157 -8.50 -3.58 -12.41
CA LEU A 157 -7.41 -4.31 -13.05
C LEU A 157 -7.92 -5.56 -13.79
N ASN A 158 -8.87 -6.27 -13.21
CA ASN A 158 -9.45 -7.47 -13.83
C ASN A 158 -10.38 -7.12 -15.00
N SER A 159 -11.08 -5.98 -14.98
CA SER A 159 -11.96 -5.57 -16.09
C SER A 159 -11.18 -5.15 -17.33
N LEU A 160 -9.98 -4.58 -17.17
CA LEU A 160 -9.10 -4.19 -18.28
C LEU A 160 -8.50 -5.40 -19.04
N SER A 161 -8.59 -6.60 -18.47
CA SER A 161 -8.04 -7.84 -19.05
C SER A 161 -8.92 -8.46 -20.15
N MET A 162 -10.07 -7.86 -20.48
CA MET A 162 -11.06 -8.43 -21.41
C MET A 162 -11.01 -7.85 -22.82
N ASP A 163 -10.08 -6.92 -23.11
CA ASP A 163 -10.00 -6.20 -24.40
C ASP A 163 -8.83 -6.63 -25.32
N THR A 164 -8.28 -7.84 -25.15
CA THR A 164 -7.24 -8.39 -26.06
C THR A 164 -7.55 -9.82 -26.48
#